data_AF-A0A4R7J9Y1-F1
#
_entry.id   AF-A0A4R7J9Y1-F1
#
_cell.length_a   1.000
_cell.length_b   1.000
_cell.length_c   1.000
_cell.angle_alpha   90.00
_cell.angle_beta   90.00
_cell.angle_gamma   90.00
#
_symmetry.space_group_name_H-M   'P 1'
#
loop_
_entity.id
_entity.type
_entity.pdbx_description
1 polymer ?
#
loop_
_entity_poly.entity_id
_entity_poly.type
_entity_poly.pdbx_seq_one_letter_code
_entity_poly.pdbx_strand_id
1 'polypeptide(L)'
;MMRIGAILWIVVAVGNFALQLIVVSAWPVPYVLAEHTVSELGYTSCGPQERASGTLETCSPRHMLLNAGGVVQYSLLGLGGWLLRPLWHRSRLITAGFVAITVGGIAVSVIPGDVNITAHALWALPLLLGGLVVQLLAAAKMRRSSPRLAAFSAVTGLISVAGTIWLGFALSGAGLIGYAERVSAETIYLWLFVIGLAVLIRPGLRSGASDRRHGSAGFGTVRLRTGRSFGWPGEGTPDAPVPVDGMGIASGDPPPLLTSSRLAAQVTGVERLRTDDPKRLGRLRRQVRVGMDLESATLVLHPRDHDIGHHSSKHELGFVVQASPSRGQVPGIPGAGEGHSRLDRQRESRAVLIGVQHGIPPFCSTEPIASPVLRRLERPDRRAGLRRS
;
A
#
# COMPACT_ATOMS: atom_id res chain seq x y z
N MET A 1 5.08 -32.73 -2.97
CA MET A 1 4.23 -31.50 -3.03
C MET A 1 4.79 -30.36 -2.17
N MET A 2 4.89 -30.48 -0.84
CA MET A 2 5.40 -29.37 0.02
C MET A 2 6.81 -28.88 -0.32
N ARG A 3 7.75 -29.78 -0.70
CA ARG A 3 9.09 -29.38 -1.14
C ARG A 3 9.05 -28.48 -2.39
N ILE A 4 8.18 -28.80 -3.34
CA ILE A 4 8.00 -28.00 -4.57
C ILE A 4 7.48 -26.62 -4.17
N GLY A 5 6.46 -26.53 -3.32
CA GLY A 5 5.95 -25.24 -2.85
C GLY A 5 7.01 -24.40 -2.12
N ALA A 6 7.86 -25.03 -1.31
CA ALA A 6 8.97 -24.35 -0.65
C ALA A 6 10.04 -23.84 -1.63
N ILE A 7 10.40 -24.65 -2.65
CA ILE A 7 11.32 -24.24 -3.72
C ILE A 7 10.73 -23.05 -4.50
N LEU A 8 9.45 -23.11 -4.85
CA LEU A 8 8.76 -22.02 -5.54
C LEU A 8 8.86 -20.70 -4.76
N TRP A 9 8.64 -20.73 -3.44
CA TRP A 9 8.77 -19.54 -2.60
C TRP A 9 10.18 -18.98 -2.53
N ILE A 10 11.20 -19.84 -2.48
CA ILE A 10 12.60 -19.41 -2.54
C ILE A 10 12.91 -18.77 -3.91
N VAL A 11 12.46 -19.40 -5.00
CA VAL A 11 12.64 -18.88 -6.36
C VAL A 11 11.94 -17.54 -6.53
N VAL A 12 10.71 -17.38 -6.02
CA VAL A 12 9.99 -16.09 -6.03
C VAL A 12 10.77 -15.03 -5.26
N ALA A 13 11.22 -15.33 -4.04
CA ALA A 13 11.93 -14.37 -3.20
C ALA A 13 13.24 -13.89 -3.84
N VAL A 14 14.09 -14.82 -4.29
CA VAL A 14 15.37 -14.49 -4.94
C VAL A 14 15.13 -13.83 -6.30
N GLY A 15 14.16 -14.35 -7.06
CA GLY A 15 13.79 -13.86 -8.38
C GLY A 15 13.29 -12.41 -8.34
N ASN A 16 12.52 -12.02 -7.32
CA ASN A 16 12.03 -10.65 -7.18
C ASN A 16 13.18 -9.65 -7.12
N PHE A 17 14.12 -9.85 -6.19
CA PHE A 17 15.26 -8.95 -6.03
C PHE A 17 16.20 -8.97 -7.24
N ALA A 18 16.40 -10.15 -7.85
CA ALA A 18 17.19 -10.26 -9.08
C ALA A 18 16.55 -9.48 -10.25
N LEU A 19 15.23 -9.60 -10.46
CA LEU A 19 14.53 -8.85 -11.49
C LEU A 19 14.65 -7.34 -11.26
N GLN A 20 14.42 -6.88 -10.03
CA GLN A 20 14.55 -5.46 -9.72
C GLN A 20 15.97 -4.94 -9.97
N LEU A 21 17.00 -5.68 -9.55
CA LEU A 21 18.38 -5.31 -9.81
C LEU A 21 18.67 -5.21 -11.30
N ILE A 22 18.17 -6.16 -12.11
CA ILE A 22 18.33 -6.15 -13.57
C ILE A 22 17.63 -4.95 -14.20
N VAL A 23 16.43 -4.59 -13.74
CA VAL A 23 15.66 -3.46 -14.27
C VAL A 23 16.29 -2.13 -13.86
N VAL A 24 16.66 -1.97 -12.59
CA VAL A 24 17.39 -0.79 -12.09
C VAL A 24 18.75 -0.62 -12.76
N SER A 25 19.46 -1.71 -13.08
CA SER A 25 20.74 -1.62 -13.80
C SER A 25 20.62 -1.03 -15.22
N ALA A 26 19.42 -1.00 -15.78
CA ALA A 26 19.12 -0.40 -17.06
C ALA A 26 18.48 1.00 -16.94
N TRP A 27 18.40 1.55 -15.72
CA TRP A 27 17.83 2.88 -15.48
C TRP A 27 18.77 3.97 -16.01
N PRO A 28 18.31 4.83 -16.94
CA PRO A 28 19.20 5.80 -17.60
C PRO A 28 19.48 7.05 -16.76
N VAL A 29 18.67 7.30 -15.73
CA VAL A 29 18.81 8.43 -14.80
C VAL A 29 19.22 7.94 -13.41
N PRO A 30 19.70 8.80 -12.50
CA PRO A 30 20.04 8.36 -11.15
C PRO A 30 18.83 7.79 -10.40
N TYR A 31 18.83 6.48 -10.15
CA TYR A 31 17.80 5.81 -9.37
C TYR A 31 17.99 6.06 -7.87
N VAL A 32 17.13 6.86 -7.27
CA VAL A 32 17.15 7.17 -5.84
C VAL A 32 16.19 6.23 -5.11
N LEU A 33 16.72 5.24 -4.38
CA LEU A 33 15.94 4.20 -3.70
C LEU A 33 14.87 4.73 -2.73
N ALA A 34 15.15 5.89 -2.11
CA ALA A 34 14.26 6.51 -1.14
C ALA A 34 13.03 7.18 -1.78
N GLU A 35 13.14 7.60 -3.03
CA GLU A 35 12.16 8.41 -3.74
C GLU A 35 11.43 7.61 -4.83
N HIS A 36 12.15 6.69 -5.49
CA HIS A 36 11.58 5.85 -6.53
C HIS A 36 10.89 4.64 -5.92
N THR A 37 9.63 4.47 -6.29
CA THR A 37 8.86 3.28 -5.96
C THR A 37 9.39 2.06 -6.74
N VAL A 38 9.14 0.87 -6.23
CA VAL A 38 9.27 -0.40 -6.93
C VAL A 38 8.25 -0.48 -8.07
N SER A 39 7.05 0.06 -7.88
CA SER A 39 6.03 0.11 -8.94
C SER A 39 6.44 0.97 -10.15
N GLU A 40 7.25 2.02 -9.93
CA GLU A 40 7.88 2.80 -11.02
C GLU A 40 8.77 1.96 -11.93
N LEU A 41 9.37 0.87 -11.41
CA LEU A 41 10.13 -0.04 -12.26
C LEU A 41 9.26 -0.67 -13.36
N GLY A 42 7.93 -0.64 -13.21
CA GLY A 42 6.96 -1.16 -14.18
C GLY A 42 6.38 -0.11 -15.13
N TYR A 43 6.81 1.15 -15.05
CA TYR A 43 6.26 2.25 -15.85
C TYR A 43 6.59 2.09 -17.34
N THR A 44 5.59 2.32 -18.19
CA THR A 44 5.70 2.14 -19.65
C THR A 44 6.24 3.34 -20.39
N SER A 45 6.23 4.50 -19.76
CA SER A 45 6.69 5.77 -20.32
C SER A 45 7.87 6.33 -19.52
N CYS A 46 8.68 7.14 -20.20
CA CYS A 46 9.78 7.88 -19.57
C CYS A 46 9.45 9.37 -19.50
N GLY A 47 9.81 10.02 -18.40
CA GLY A 47 9.65 11.46 -18.22
C GLY A 47 9.32 11.87 -16.78
N PRO A 48 9.02 13.15 -16.57
CA PRO A 48 8.68 13.70 -15.27
C PRO A 48 7.36 13.12 -14.77
N GLN A 49 7.37 12.60 -13.55
CA GLN A 49 6.18 12.06 -12.88
C GLN A 49 5.76 13.00 -11.76
N GLU A 50 4.54 13.52 -11.83
CA GLU A 50 3.95 14.37 -10.80
C GLU A 50 3.56 13.56 -9.56
N ARG A 51 3.99 14.00 -8.38
CA ARG A 51 3.70 13.35 -7.10
C ARG A 51 3.41 14.39 -6.03
N ALA A 52 2.84 13.94 -4.92
CA ALA A 52 2.62 14.80 -3.76
C ALA A 52 3.94 15.38 -3.18
N SER A 53 5.07 14.67 -3.35
CA SER A 53 6.40 15.12 -2.94
C SER A 53 7.13 16.00 -3.96
N GLY A 54 6.54 16.23 -5.14
CA GLY A 54 7.14 16.96 -6.26
C GLY A 54 7.29 16.11 -7.52
N THR A 55 7.92 16.68 -8.54
CA THR A 55 8.15 16.04 -9.84
C THR A 55 9.46 15.23 -9.80
N LEU A 56 9.43 13.96 -10.21
CA LEU A 56 10.62 13.11 -10.30
C LEU A 56 10.73 12.42 -11.67
N GLU A 57 11.91 12.50 -12.27
CA GLU A 57 12.20 11.84 -13.54
C GLU A 57 12.22 10.32 -13.40
N THR A 58 11.35 9.64 -14.14
CA THR A 58 11.21 8.18 -14.10
C THR A 58 11.40 7.61 -15.49
N CYS A 59 12.18 6.54 -15.63
CA CYS A 59 12.31 5.83 -16.90
C CYS A 59 12.70 4.37 -16.69
N SER A 60 11.83 3.44 -17.05
CA SER A 60 12.07 2.00 -16.96
C SER A 60 12.14 1.33 -18.33
N PRO A 61 13.30 1.33 -19.02
CA PRO A 61 13.44 0.71 -20.34
C PRO A 61 13.13 -0.80 -20.36
N ARG A 62 13.24 -1.45 -19.19
CA ARG A 62 12.98 -2.87 -19.01
C ARG A 62 11.67 -3.16 -18.27
N HIS A 63 10.70 -2.24 -18.33
CA HIS A 63 9.41 -2.41 -17.67
C HIS A 63 8.71 -3.73 -18.05
N MET A 64 8.84 -4.19 -19.29
CA MET A 64 8.22 -5.45 -19.73
C MET A 64 8.77 -6.65 -18.95
N LEU A 65 10.07 -6.65 -18.66
CA LEU A 65 10.70 -7.71 -17.87
C LEU A 65 10.18 -7.72 -16.44
N LEU A 66 10.03 -6.54 -15.82
CA LEU A 66 9.45 -6.45 -14.48
C LEU A 66 7.98 -6.88 -14.47
N ASN A 67 7.17 -6.36 -15.39
CA ASN A 67 5.73 -6.59 -15.43
C ASN A 67 5.40 -8.05 -15.74
N ALA A 68 6.00 -8.62 -16.80
CA ALA A 68 5.83 -10.04 -17.12
C ALA A 68 6.43 -10.94 -16.02
N GLY A 69 7.58 -10.55 -15.48
CA GLY A 69 8.21 -11.24 -14.36
C GLY A 69 7.33 -11.24 -13.10
N GLY A 70 6.66 -10.12 -12.81
CA GLY A 70 5.69 -9.99 -11.72
C GLY A 70 4.52 -10.94 -11.88
N VAL A 71 3.92 -11.01 -13.07
CA VAL A 71 2.85 -11.99 -13.36
C VAL A 71 3.30 -13.42 -13.06
N VAL A 72 4.50 -13.80 -13.50
CA VAL A 72 5.07 -15.13 -13.22
C VAL A 72 5.31 -15.31 -11.73
N GLN A 73 5.94 -14.36 -11.05
CA GLN A 73 6.27 -14.45 -9.64
C GLN A 73 5.03 -14.59 -8.75
N TYR A 74 4.01 -13.76 -8.95
CA TYR A 74 2.78 -13.84 -8.17
C TYR A 74 2.00 -15.13 -8.45
N SER A 75 2.04 -15.64 -9.69
CA SER A 75 1.47 -16.96 -10.02
C SER A 75 2.19 -18.10 -9.28
N LEU A 76 3.53 -18.06 -9.25
CA LEU A 76 4.34 -19.05 -8.52
C LEU A 76 4.18 -18.93 -6.99
N LEU A 77 4.01 -17.70 -6.47
CA LEU A 77 3.72 -17.43 -5.06
C LEU A 77 2.40 -18.10 -4.66
N GLY A 78 1.34 -17.86 -5.42
CA GLY A 78 0.03 -18.46 -5.21
C GLY A 78 0.06 -19.98 -5.27
N LEU A 79 0.71 -20.55 -6.30
CA LEU A 79 0.90 -21.99 -6.43
C LEU A 79 1.69 -22.57 -5.25
N GLY A 80 2.76 -21.91 -4.83
CA GLY A 80 3.53 -22.30 -3.65
C GLY A 80 2.70 -22.30 -2.37
N GLY A 81 1.88 -21.25 -2.16
CA GLY A 81 0.96 -21.16 -1.04
C GLY A 81 -0.09 -22.26 -1.04
N TRP A 82 -0.63 -22.60 -2.21
CA TRP A 82 -1.54 -23.72 -2.39
C TRP A 82 -0.88 -25.08 -2.11
N LEU A 83 0.34 -25.31 -2.59
CA LEU A 83 1.09 -26.56 -2.32
C LEU A 83 1.50 -26.68 -0.84
N LEU A 84 1.66 -25.56 -0.14
CA LEU A 84 1.97 -25.49 1.29
C LEU A 84 0.72 -25.45 2.18
N ARG A 85 -0.49 -25.53 1.61
CA ARG A 85 -1.77 -25.57 2.37
C ARG A 85 -1.82 -26.53 3.56
N PRO A 86 -1.15 -27.71 3.58
CA PRO A 86 -1.21 -28.60 4.73
C PRO A 86 -0.56 -27.99 5.98
N LEU A 87 0.44 -27.11 5.82
CA LEU A 87 1.09 -26.41 6.94
C LEU A 87 0.12 -25.50 7.71
N TRP A 88 -0.91 -25.01 7.02
CA TRP A 88 -1.87 -24.04 7.56
C TRP A 88 -3.14 -24.70 8.08
N HIS A 89 -3.15 -26.03 8.26
CA HIS A 89 -4.33 -26.82 8.57
C HIS A 89 -5.52 -26.54 7.63
N ARG A 90 -5.24 -26.19 6.36
CA ARG A 90 -6.23 -25.79 5.36
C ARG A 90 -7.11 -24.60 5.82
N SER A 91 -6.51 -23.64 6.54
CA SER A 91 -7.17 -22.40 6.92
C SER A 91 -7.69 -21.65 5.68
N ARG A 92 -9.01 -21.43 5.64
CA ARG A 92 -9.66 -20.68 4.55
C ARG A 92 -9.16 -19.24 4.47
N LEU A 93 -8.89 -18.60 5.61
CA LEU A 93 -8.38 -17.22 5.65
C LEU A 93 -6.97 -17.09 5.08
N ILE A 94 -6.07 -18.02 5.41
CA ILE A 94 -4.72 -18.03 4.82
C ILE A 94 -4.79 -18.30 3.32
N THR A 95 -5.69 -19.19 2.89
CA THR A 95 -5.93 -19.46 1.48
C THR A 95 -6.46 -18.22 0.75
N ALA A 96 -7.46 -17.53 1.32
CA ALA A 96 -7.99 -16.29 0.78
C ALA A 96 -6.92 -15.19 0.71
N GLY A 97 -6.05 -15.09 1.72
CA GLY A 97 -4.91 -14.18 1.72
C GLY A 97 -3.94 -14.45 0.56
N PHE A 98 -3.57 -15.72 0.31
CA PHE A 98 -2.76 -16.06 -0.87
C PHE A 98 -3.47 -15.78 -2.20
N VAL A 99 -4.77 -16.00 -2.29
CA VAL A 99 -5.56 -15.63 -3.48
C VAL A 99 -5.52 -14.12 -3.68
N ALA A 100 -5.73 -13.33 -2.62
CA ALA A 100 -5.66 -11.86 -2.67
C ALA A 100 -4.28 -11.35 -3.12
N ILE A 101 -3.20 -11.92 -2.57
CA ILE A 101 -1.81 -11.63 -3.00
C ILE A 101 -1.63 -11.95 -4.48
N THR A 102 -2.08 -13.12 -4.91
CA THR A 102 -1.88 -13.60 -6.28
C THR A 102 -2.62 -12.74 -7.28
N VAL A 103 -3.91 -12.49 -7.04
CA VAL A 103 -4.76 -11.70 -7.95
C VAL A 103 -4.32 -10.24 -7.94
N GLY A 104 -4.11 -9.64 -6.77
CA GLY A 104 -3.64 -8.26 -6.64
C GLY A 104 -2.28 -8.07 -7.29
N GLY A 105 -1.33 -8.97 -7.01
CA GLY A 105 0.01 -8.96 -7.59
C GLY A 105 0.03 -9.09 -9.11
N ILE A 106 -0.74 -10.02 -9.68
CA ILE A 106 -0.89 -10.13 -11.14
C ILE A 106 -1.52 -8.86 -11.71
N ALA A 107 -2.56 -8.33 -11.08
CA ALA A 107 -3.26 -7.14 -11.56
C ALA A 107 -2.34 -5.89 -11.56
N VAL A 108 -1.58 -5.63 -10.50
CA VAL A 108 -0.60 -4.51 -10.50
C VAL A 108 0.54 -4.71 -11.50
N SER A 109 0.87 -5.96 -11.82
CA SER A 109 1.89 -6.27 -12.82
C SER A 109 1.41 -6.05 -14.25
N VAL A 110 0.10 -6.12 -14.52
CA VAL A 110 -0.49 -5.88 -15.85
C VAL A 110 -1.07 -4.48 -16.03
N ILE A 111 -1.25 -3.73 -14.93
CA ILE A 111 -1.76 -2.35 -14.93
C ILE A 111 -0.63 -1.43 -14.42
N PRO A 112 0.24 -0.91 -15.30
CA PRO A 112 1.29 0.02 -14.90
C PRO A 112 0.73 1.28 -14.23
N GLY A 113 1.45 1.82 -13.26
CA GLY A 113 1.01 2.99 -12.49
C GLY A 113 0.88 4.26 -13.34
N ASP A 114 1.74 4.45 -14.34
CA ASP A 114 1.70 5.56 -15.29
C ASP A 114 0.52 5.46 -16.29
N VAL A 115 -0.03 4.27 -16.50
CA VAL A 115 -1.19 4.06 -17.38
C VAL A 115 -2.51 4.30 -16.64
N ASN A 116 -2.65 3.74 -15.42
CA ASN A 116 -3.85 3.93 -14.61
C ASN A 116 -3.53 3.77 -13.12
N ILE A 117 -3.09 4.85 -12.50
CA ILE A 117 -2.70 4.87 -11.08
C ILE A 117 -3.85 4.46 -10.14
N THR A 118 -5.09 4.82 -10.44
CA THR A 118 -6.25 4.48 -9.61
C THR A 118 -6.50 2.98 -9.59
N ALA A 119 -6.49 2.34 -10.77
CA ALA A 119 -6.64 0.89 -10.87
C ALA A 119 -5.44 0.17 -10.27
N HIS A 120 -4.22 0.65 -10.52
CA HIS A 120 -3.00 0.11 -9.91
C HIS A 120 -3.09 0.12 -8.38
N ALA A 121 -3.42 1.27 -7.77
CA ALA A 121 -3.56 1.41 -6.33
C ALA A 121 -4.68 0.51 -5.76
N LEU A 122 -5.82 0.43 -6.44
CA LEU A 122 -6.93 -0.44 -6.02
C LEU A 122 -6.51 -1.91 -5.96
N TRP A 123 -5.74 -2.38 -6.94
CA TRP A 123 -5.24 -3.76 -6.97
C TRP A 123 -4.01 -4.00 -6.08
N ALA A 124 -3.28 -2.95 -5.71
CA ALA A 124 -2.23 -3.02 -4.71
C ALA A 124 -2.79 -3.31 -3.30
N LEU A 125 -4.02 -2.88 -3.00
CA LEU A 125 -4.66 -3.14 -1.70
C LEU A 125 -4.78 -4.66 -1.36
N PRO A 126 -5.39 -5.52 -2.19
CA PRO A 126 -5.46 -6.95 -1.88
C PRO A 126 -4.08 -7.61 -1.83
N LEU A 127 -3.08 -7.10 -2.57
CA LEU A 127 -1.69 -7.54 -2.47
C LEU A 127 -1.12 -7.29 -1.06
N LEU A 128 -1.17 -6.02 -0.61
CA LEU A 128 -0.62 -5.60 0.69
C LEU A 128 -1.39 -6.24 1.86
N LEU A 129 -2.72 -6.16 1.82
CA LEU A 129 -3.60 -6.70 2.87
C LEU A 129 -3.55 -8.24 2.93
N GLY A 130 -3.45 -8.91 1.77
CA GLY A 130 -3.26 -10.35 1.73
C GLY A 130 -1.94 -10.75 2.40
N GLY A 131 -0.86 -10.02 2.10
CA GLY A 131 0.48 -10.24 2.66
C GLY A 131 0.50 -10.16 4.19
N LEU A 132 -0.04 -9.09 4.77
CA LEU A 132 -0.08 -8.93 6.23
C LEU A 132 -0.96 -10.00 6.90
N VAL A 133 -2.11 -10.33 6.32
CA VAL A 133 -3.03 -11.33 6.89
C VAL A 133 -2.37 -12.70 6.92
N VAL A 134 -1.72 -13.10 5.81
CA VAL A 134 -1.03 -14.39 5.72
C VAL A 134 0.07 -14.50 6.77
N GLN A 135 0.93 -13.49 6.91
CA GLN A 135 2.06 -13.52 7.84
C GLN A 135 1.60 -13.61 9.31
N LEU A 136 0.63 -12.79 9.71
CA LEU A 136 0.10 -12.78 11.08
C LEU A 136 -0.68 -14.06 11.43
N LEU A 137 -1.48 -14.58 10.49
CA LEU A 137 -2.19 -15.84 10.70
C LEU A 137 -1.23 -17.04 10.72
N ALA A 138 -0.20 -17.03 9.88
CA ALA A 138 0.86 -18.04 9.91
C ALA A 138 1.58 -18.04 11.26
N ALA A 139 1.90 -16.85 11.80
CA ALA A 139 2.47 -16.71 13.14
C ALA A 139 1.59 -17.36 14.22
N ALA A 140 0.29 -17.03 14.22
CA ALA A 140 -0.66 -17.58 15.19
C ALA A 140 -0.76 -19.12 15.10
N LYS A 141 -0.72 -19.69 13.89
CA LYS A 141 -0.77 -21.14 13.68
C LYS A 141 0.52 -21.85 14.08
N MET A 142 1.68 -21.25 13.83
CA MET A 142 2.97 -21.84 14.15
C MET A 142 3.39 -21.69 15.62
N ARG A 143 2.66 -20.90 16.43
CA ARG A 143 3.07 -20.54 17.81
C ARG A 143 3.44 -21.72 18.70
N ARG A 144 2.75 -22.86 18.57
CA ARG A 144 2.99 -24.07 19.38
C ARG A 144 3.99 -25.04 18.76
N SER A 145 3.99 -25.18 17.44
CA SER A 145 4.81 -26.16 16.74
C SER A 145 6.20 -25.64 16.40
N SER A 146 6.37 -24.32 16.25
CA SER A 146 7.61 -23.68 15.81
C SER A 146 7.67 -22.22 16.30
N PRO A 147 7.87 -21.98 17.61
CA PRO A 147 7.78 -20.64 18.20
C PRO A 147 8.73 -19.62 17.56
N ARG A 148 9.93 -20.04 17.12
CA ARG A 148 10.87 -19.15 16.40
C ARG A 148 10.34 -18.69 15.04
N LEU A 149 9.74 -19.59 14.26
CA LEU A 149 9.14 -19.24 12.96
C LEU A 149 7.86 -18.42 13.15
N ALA A 150 7.12 -18.69 14.22
CA ALA A 150 5.96 -17.90 14.60
C ALA A 150 6.37 -16.45 14.94
N ALA A 151 7.38 -16.28 15.80
CA ALA A 151 7.91 -14.96 16.15
C ALA A 151 8.42 -14.21 14.92
N PHE A 152 9.20 -14.88 14.06
CA PHE A 152 9.67 -14.30 12.80
C PHE A 152 8.50 -13.85 11.90
N SER A 153 7.48 -14.69 11.73
CA SER A 153 6.29 -14.35 10.93
C SER A 153 5.48 -13.20 11.53
N ALA A 154 5.43 -13.10 12.86
CA ALA A 154 4.78 -11.98 13.54
C ALA A 154 5.56 -10.68 13.31
N VAL A 155 6.89 -10.71 13.46
CA VAL A 155 7.75 -9.54 13.24
C VAL A 155 7.65 -9.04 11.81
N THR A 156 7.80 -9.91 10.80
CA THR A 156 7.66 -9.49 9.40
C THR A 156 6.24 -8.99 9.09
N GLY A 157 5.21 -9.61 9.69
CA GLY A 157 3.83 -9.17 9.56
C GLY A 157 3.62 -7.76 10.12
N LEU A 158 4.17 -7.48 11.32
CA LEU A 158 4.11 -6.17 11.94
C LEU A 158 4.92 -5.11 11.16
N ILE A 159 6.08 -5.47 10.63
CA ILE A 159 6.87 -4.61 9.73
C ILE A 159 6.05 -4.29 8.47
N SER A 160 5.37 -5.27 7.88
CA SER A 160 4.51 -5.05 6.71
C SER A 160 3.34 -4.11 7.03
N VAL A 161 2.74 -4.22 8.22
CA VAL A 161 1.69 -3.30 8.70
C VAL A 161 2.25 -1.88 8.86
N ALA A 162 3.38 -1.73 9.54
CA ALA A 162 4.03 -0.43 9.73
C ALA A 162 4.42 0.21 8.38
N GLY A 163 4.98 -0.59 7.46
CA GLY A 163 5.30 -0.16 6.10
C GLY A 163 4.06 0.28 5.32
N THR A 164 2.94 -0.46 5.43
CA THR A 164 1.69 -0.10 4.74
C THR A 164 1.11 1.21 5.27
N ILE A 165 1.15 1.42 6.60
CA ILE A 165 0.75 2.69 7.22
C ILE A 165 1.67 3.82 6.75
N TRP A 166 2.99 3.59 6.75
CA TRP A 166 3.97 4.56 6.27
C TRP A 166 3.75 4.91 4.79
N LEU A 167 3.45 3.94 3.94
CA LEU A 167 3.15 4.16 2.53
C LEU A 167 1.91 5.06 2.37
N GLY A 168 0.87 4.85 3.18
CA GLY A 168 -0.30 5.73 3.19
C GLY A 168 0.06 7.19 3.50
N PHE A 169 0.94 7.44 4.48
CA PHE A 169 1.46 8.78 4.75
C PHE A 169 2.35 9.31 3.62
N ALA A 170 3.23 8.48 3.07
CA ALA A 170 4.13 8.89 1.99
C ALA A 170 3.37 9.29 0.71
N LEU A 171 2.26 8.62 0.41
CA LEU A 171 1.35 9.00 -0.69
C LEU A 171 0.70 10.37 -0.48
N SER A 172 0.58 10.85 0.77
CA SER A 172 0.10 12.20 1.08
C SER A 172 1.18 13.30 0.96
N GLY A 173 2.38 12.94 0.51
CA GLY A 173 3.53 13.85 0.35
C GLY A 173 4.49 13.85 1.55
N ALA A 174 4.21 13.04 2.58
CA ALA A 174 5.03 12.96 3.78
C ALA A 174 6.05 11.81 3.72
N GLY A 175 7.26 12.09 3.27
CA GLY A 175 8.43 11.23 3.48
C GLY A 175 8.89 10.39 2.29
N LEU A 176 9.67 9.36 2.59
CA LEU A 176 10.43 8.55 1.62
C LEU A 176 9.57 7.44 1.03
N ILE A 177 8.76 7.78 0.03
CA ILE A 177 7.79 6.86 -0.60
C ILE A 177 8.40 5.57 -1.12
N GLY A 178 9.62 5.64 -1.68
CA GLY A 178 10.33 4.47 -2.21
C GLY A 178 10.69 3.46 -1.12
N TYR A 179 11.06 3.91 0.08
CA TYR A 179 11.28 3.00 1.22
C TYR A 179 9.97 2.49 1.80
N ALA A 180 8.97 3.37 1.92
CA ALA A 180 7.68 3.00 2.49
C ALA A 180 7.01 1.86 1.70
N GLU A 181 7.08 1.91 0.37
CA GLU A 181 6.56 0.85 -0.49
C GLU A 181 7.38 -0.44 -0.38
N ARG A 182 8.72 -0.37 -0.29
CA ARG A 182 9.55 -1.57 -0.11
C ARG A 182 9.26 -2.28 1.21
N VAL A 183 9.16 -1.53 2.30
CA VAL A 183 8.84 -2.10 3.61
C VAL A 183 7.44 -2.70 3.61
N SER A 184 6.46 -2.09 2.92
CA SER A 184 5.10 -2.62 2.85
C SER A 184 4.98 -3.85 1.96
N ALA A 185 5.58 -3.83 0.77
CA ALA A 185 5.38 -4.83 -0.27
C ALA A 185 6.44 -5.94 -0.26
N GLU A 186 7.70 -5.63 0.07
CA GLU A 186 8.80 -6.58 -0.13
C GLU A 186 9.12 -7.44 1.09
N THR A 187 8.65 -7.02 2.27
CA THR A 187 8.82 -7.79 3.52
C THR A 187 8.30 -9.22 3.39
N ILE A 188 7.27 -9.44 2.55
CA ILE A 188 6.76 -10.78 2.27
C ILE A 188 7.79 -11.68 1.57
N TYR A 189 8.67 -11.17 0.72
CA TYR A 189 9.66 -12.00 0.02
C TYR A 189 10.72 -12.55 0.99
N LEU A 190 11.15 -11.74 1.96
CA LEU A 190 12.00 -12.22 3.05
C LEU A 190 11.29 -13.32 3.86
N TRP A 191 10.00 -13.14 4.13
CA TRP A 191 9.19 -14.15 4.81
C TRP A 191 9.08 -15.45 4.01
N LEU A 192 8.78 -15.38 2.70
CA LEU A 192 8.70 -16.52 1.80
C LEU A 192 10.00 -17.32 1.75
N PHE A 193 11.14 -16.62 1.66
CA PHE A 193 12.47 -17.24 1.65
C PHE A 193 12.72 -18.07 2.91
N VAL A 194 12.52 -17.47 4.09
CA VAL A 194 12.79 -18.12 5.38
C VAL A 194 11.84 -19.29 5.63
N ILE A 195 10.54 -19.14 5.35
CA ILE A 195 9.60 -20.25 5.51
C ILE A 195 9.87 -21.36 4.50
N GLY A 196 10.16 -21.03 3.25
CA GLY A 196 10.56 -22.00 2.23
C GLY A 196 11.79 -22.80 2.69
N LEU A 197 12.83 -22.12 3.14
CA LEU A 197 14.04 -22.75 3.65
C LEU A 197 13.76 -23.65 4.86
N ALA A 198 12.94 -23.19 5.81
CA ALA A 198 12.58 -23.97 6.99
C ALA A 198 11.84 -25.27 6.65
N VAL A 199 10.96 -25.27 5.64
CA VAL A 199 10.23 -26.46 5.16
C VAL A 199 11.16 -27.47 4.47
N LEU A 200 12.19 -26.99 3.78
CA LEU A 200 13.20 -27.86 3.17
C LEU A 200 14.09 -28.51 4.23
N ILE A 201 14.53 -27.74 5.22
CA ILE A 201 15.46 -28.20 6.26
C ILE A 201 14.78 -29.10 7.30
N ARG A 202 13.52 -28.87 7.67
CA ARG A 202 12.85 -29.62 8.75
C ARG A 202 11.91 -30.71 8.24
N PRO A 203 12.27 -32.01 8.37
CA PRO A 203 11.38 -33.10 7.99
C PRO A 203 10.14 -33.20 8.88
N GLY A 204 10.22 -32.81 10.16
CA GLY A 204 9.15 -32.95 11.15
C GLY A 204 7.92 -32.05 10.92
N LEU A 205 8.04 -30.96 10.16
CA LEU A 205 6.89 -30.15 9.74
C LEU A 205 5.98 -30.89 8.73
N ARG A 206 6.40 -32.07 8.25
CA ARG A 206 5.74 -32.81 7.17
C ARG A 206 4.67 -33.80 7.65
N SER A 207 4.69 -34.22 8.92
CA SER A 207 4.00 -35.44 9.38
C SER A 207 2.69 -35.25 10.16
N GLY A 208 2.28 -34.01 10.46
CA GLY A 208 1.10 -33.76 11.30
C GLY A 208 -0.27 -34.14 10.70
N ALA A 209 -0.32 -34.66 9.47
CA ALA A 209 -1.55 -35.02 8.76
C ALA A 209 -1.88 -36.53 8.75
N SER A 210 -0.95 -37.41 9.11
CA SER A 210 -1.14 -38.87 8.95
C SER A 210 -1.46 -39.63 10.24
N ASP A 211 -1.18 -39.08 11.42
CA ASP A 211 -1.09 -39.91 12.64
C ASP A 211 -2.32 -39.87 13.56
N ARG A 212 -3.48 -39.42 13.03
CA ARG A 212 -4.75 -39.39 13.79
C ARG A 212 -5.79 -40.44 13.34
N ARG A 213 -5.39 -41.43 12.53
CA ARG A 213 -6.32 -42.47 12.02
C ARG A 213 -5.97 -43.92 12.35
N HIS A 214 -5.00 -44.20 13.23
CA HIS A 214 -4.75 -45.55 13.75
C HIS A 214 -4.94 -45.67 15.27
N GLY A 215 -5.96 -44.98 15.80
CA GLY A 215 -6.61 -45.37 17.05
C GLY A 215 -7.72 -46.37 16.76
N SER A 216 -7.36 -47.51 16.16
CA SER A 216 -8.24 -48.67 16.10
C SER A 216 -8.47 -49.18 17.53
N ALA A 217 -9.67 -48.96 18.04
CA ALA A 217 -10.43 -49.82 18.92
C ALA A 217 -9.63 -50.93 19.63
N GLY A 218 -8.85 -50.56 20.66
CA GLY A 218 -8.60 -51.45 21.78
C GLY A 218 -9.74 -51.27 22.76
N PHE A 219 -10.70 -52.19 22.77
CA PHE A 219 -11.66 -52.37 23.86
C PHE A 219 -10.87 -52.70 25.15
N GLY A 220 -10.37 -51.67 25.81
CA GLY A 220 -9.84 -51.75 27.16
C GLY A 220 -11.00 -51.69 28.13
N THR A 221 -11.33 -52.84 28.73
CA THR A 221 -12.25 -52.97 29.85
C THR A 221 -11.94 -51.92 30.93
N VAL A 222 -12.88 -51.00 31.14
CA VAL A 222 -12.90 -50.11 32.30
C VAL A 222 -13.17 -50.98 33.52
N ARG A 223 -12.12 -51.41 34.22
CA ARG A 223 -12.24 -51.90 35.59
C ARG A 223 -12.54 -50.70 36.48
N LEU A 224 -13.81 -50.54 36.85
CA LEU A 224 -14.22 -49.67 37.94
C LEU A 224 -13.59 -50.22 39.23
N ARG A 225 -12.46 -49.65 39.65
CA ARG A 225 -11.93 -49.83 40.99
C ARG A 225 -12.67 -48.86 41.90
N THR A 226 -13.77 -49.34 42.46
CA THR A 226 -14.39 -48.75 43.64
C THR A 226 -13.38 -48.79 44.80
N GLY A 227 -13.31 -47.72 45.58
CA GLY A 227 -12.59 -47.69 46.85
C GLY A 227 -11.44 -46.69 46.91
N ARG A 228 -11.79 -45.42 47.16
CA ARG A 228 -11.16 -44.60 48.20
C ARG A 228 -12.04 -43.39 48.48
N SER A 229 -12.57 -43.38 49.69
CA SER A 229 -13.25 -42.25 50.33
C SER A 229 -12.32 -41.04 50.35
N PHE A 230 -12.78 -39.95 49.75
CA PHE A 230 -12.18 -38.63 49.87
C PHE A 230 -12.85 -37.93 51.05
N GLY A 231 -12.15 -37.92 52.20
CA GLY A 231 -12.57 -37.17 53.38
C GLY A 231 -12.21 -35.69 53.19
N TRP A 232 -13.21 -34.83 53.36
CA TRP A 232 -13.03 -33.38 53.51
C TRP A 232 -12.70 -33.06 54.97
N PRO A 233 -11.57 -32.38 55.27
CA PRO A 233 -11.48 -31.46 56.39
C PRO A 233 -11.89 -30.07 55.85
N GLY A 234 -12.89 -29.39 56.38
CA GLY A 234 -13.04 -29.03 57.78
C GLY A 234 -12.78 -27.53 57.87
N GLU A 235 -13.86 -26.76 58.03
CA GLU A 235 -13.88 -25.30 58.20
C GLU A 235 -12.94 -24.84 59.31
N GLY A 236 -12.15 -23.80 59.02
CA GLY A 236 -11.34 -23.05 59.97
C GLY A 236 -11.41 -21.57 59.62
N THR A 237 -11.90 -20.79 60.56
CA THR A 237 -12.18 -19.34 60.56
C THR A 237 -10.92 -18.46 60.43
N PRO A 238 -11.08 -17.14 60.13
CA PRO A 238 -9.98 -16.24 59.76
C PRO A 238 -9.40 -15.51 60.97
N ASP A 239 -8.07 -15.54 61.13
CA ASP A 239 -7.34 -14.73 62.12
C ASP A 239 -6.44 -13.68 61.48
N ALA A 240 -6.67 -12.45 61.94
CA ALA A 240 -5.76 -11.33 62.18
C ALA A 240 -5.02 -10.61 61.01
N PRO A 241 -5.06 -9.26 60.98
CA PRO A 241 -4.24 -8.44 60.09
C PRO A 241 -2.83 -8.20 60.66
N VAL A 242 -1.83 -8.26 59.77
CA VAL A 242 -0.44 -7.87 60.05
C VAL A 242 -0.29 -6.34 59.97
N PRO A 243 0.39 -5.68 60.92
CA PRO A 243 0.72 -4.27 60.80
C PRO A 243 1.95 -4.12 59.88
N VAL A 244 1.82 -3.32 58.81
CA VAL A 244 2.95 -2.90 57.99
C VAL A 244 3.35 -1.51 58.46
N ASP A 245 4.48 -1.46 59.16
CA ASP A 245 5.15 -0.24 59.59
C ASP A 245 5.76 0.53 58.41
N GLY A 246 5.86 1.83 58.64
CA GLY A 246 6.21 2.89 57.70
C GLY A 246 7.42 2.65 56.80
N MET A 247 7.24 3.05 55.54
CA MET A 247 8.34 3.54 54.72
C MET A 247 7.88 4.85 54.07
N GLY A 248 8.37 5.96 54.62
CA GLY A 248 8.16 7.29 54.09
C GLY A 248 8.83 7.43 52.73
N ILE A 249 8.06 7.87 51.74
CA ILE A 249 8.59 8.36 50.47
C ILE A 249 8.18 9.83 50.38
N ALA A 250 9.20 10.66 50.24
CA ALA A 250 9.12 12.10 50.11
C ALA A 250 8.22 12.49 48.92
N SER A 251 7.34 13.45 49.18
CA SER A 251 6.58 14.22 48.19
C SER A 251 7.54 15.04 47.33
N GLY A 252 7.75 14.61 46.10
CA GLY A 252 8.29 15.44 45.02
C GLY A 252 7.16 15.79 44.06
N ASP A 253 6.88 17.08 43.91
CA ASP A 253 5.87 17.62 42.99
C ASP A 253 6.19 17.24 41.53
N PRO A 254 5.23 16.74 40.74
CA PRO A 254 5.40 16.60 39.30
C PRO A 254 5.29 17.98 38.62
N PRO A 255 6.11 18.27 37.58
CA PRO A 255 5.96 19.49 36.80
C PRO A 255 4.67 19.47 35.96
N PRO A 256 4.12 20.65 35.61
CA PRO A 256 2.80 20.76 34.99
C PRO A 256 2.79 20.17 33.57
N LEU A 257 1.85 19.26 33.34
CA LEU A 257 1.46 18.82 32.01
C LEU A 257 0.77 19.96 31.27
N LEU A 258 1.38 20.39 30.16
CA LEU A 258 0.78 21.28 29.17
C LEU A 258 -0.45 20.58 28.55
N THR A 259 -1.63 20.95 29.04
CA THR A 259 -2.89 20.70 28.35
C THR A 259 -3.03 21.71 27.20
N SER A 260 -2.76 21.29 25.97
CA SER A 260 -3.28 21.98 24.78
C SER A 260 -4.51 21.24 24.27
N SER A 261 -5.66 21.60 24.83
CA SER A 261 -6.93 21.53 24.14
C SER A 261 -6.96 22.61 23.06
N ARG A 262 -6.95 22.22 21.77
CA ARG A 262 -7.52 23.05 20.72
C ARG A 262 -8.40 22.21 19.81
N LEU A 263 -9.64 22.70 19.70
CA LEU A 263 -10.77 22.20 18.94
C LEU A 263 -10.38 21.69 17.55
N ALA A 264 -10.65 20.41 17.29
CA ALA A 264 -11.04 19.97 15.96
C ALA A 264 -12.59 19.94 15.94
N ALA A 265 -13.21 21.08 15.63
CA ALA A 265 -14.61 21.09 15.23
C ALA A 265 -14.66 20.60 13.78
N GLN A 266 -14.87 19.30 13.60
CA GLN A 266 -15.12 18.70 12.31
C GLN A 266 -16.59 18.98 11.93
N VAL A 267 -16.83 20.05 11.17
CA VAL A 267 -18.14 20.28 10.54
C VAL A 267 -18.20 19.45 9.27
N THR A 268 -18.60 18.18 9.39
CA THR A 268 -19.13 17.42 8.25
C THR A 268 -20.63 17.65 8.22
N GLY A 269 -21.05 18.61 7.40
CA GLY A 269 -22.46 18.86 7.10
C GLY A 269 -22.59 19.43 5.70
N VAL A 270 -22.75 18.56 4.71
CA VAL A 270 -23.32 18.97 3.42
C VAL A 270 -24.83 19.02 3.62
N GLU A 271 -25.33 20.13 4.15
CA GLU A 271 -26.77 20.37 4.21
C GLU A 271 -27.20 21.06 2.91
N ARG A 272 -28.09 20.41 2.14
CA ARG A 272 -28.74 21.04 0.98
C ARG A 272 -29.60 22.19 1.47
N LEU A 273 -29.08 23.42 1.42
CA LEU A 273 -29.85 24.61 1.70
C LEU A 273 -30.69 24.99 0.48
N ARG A 274 -32.00 24.80 0.61
CA ARG A 274 -33.01 25.33 -0.30
C ARG A 274 -33.11 26.84 -0.07
N THR A 275 -32.83 27.62 -1.11
CA THR A 275 -32.60 29.07 -1.04
C THR A 275 -33.89 29.88 -1.13
N ASP A 276 -34.79 29.76 -0.15
CA ASP A 276 -36.03 30.56 -0.15
C ASP A 276 -36.26 31.36 1.17
N ASP A 277 -35.34 31.32 2.14
CA ASP A 277 -35.50 32.04 3.43
C ASP A 277 -34.39 33.08 3.71
N PRO A 278 -34.63 34.39 3.47
CA PRO A 278 -33.65 35.45 3.72
C PRO A 278 -33.31 35.64 5.20
N LYS A 279 -34.14 35.15 6.15
CA LYS A 279 -33.85 35.24 7.59
C LYS A 279 -32.80 34.22 8.05
N ARG A 280 -32.61 33.11 7.32
CA ARG A 280 -31.55 32.11 7.60
C ARG A 280 -30.16 32.58 7.15
N LEU A 281 -30.05 33.24 6.01
CA LEU A 281 -28.80 33.85 5.52
C LEU A 281 -28.25 34.91 6.49
N GLY A 282 -29.14 35.69 7.12
CA GLY A 282 -28.76 36.67 8.15
C GLY A 282 -28.27 36.08 9.47
N ARG A 283 -28.55 34.80 9.76
CA ARG A 283 -28.02 34.07 10.94
C ARG A 283 -26.67 33.44 10.65
N LEU A 284 -26.48 32.86 9.46
CA LEU A 284 -25.19 32.32 9.01
C LEU A 284 -24.10 33.41 8.92
N ARG A 285 -24.42 34.60 8.38
CA ARG A 285 -23.48 35.74 8.39
C ARG A 285 -23.06 36.18 9.79
N ARG A 286 -23.92 36.02 10.80
CA ARG A 286 -23.60 36.35 12.20
C ARG A 286 -22.76 35.28 12.88
N GLN A 287 -22.99 34.00 12.59
CA GLN A 287 -22.17 32.91 13.13
C GLN A 287 -20.75 32.89 12.55
N VAL A 288 -20.56 33.25 11.28
CA VAL A 288 -19.23 33.36 10.67
C VAL A 288 -18.45 34.57 11.23
N ARG A 289 -19.14 35.65 11.63
CA ARG A 289 -18.50 36.85 12.21
C ARG A 289 -18.06 36.67 13.67
N VAL A 290 -18.55 35.65 14.39
CA VAL A 290 -18.21 35.42 15.82
C VAL A 290 -16.99 34.50 16.00
N GLY A 291 -16.36 34.03 14.90
CA GLY A 291 -15.26 33.06 14.99
C GLY A 291 -13.91 33.47 14.39
N MET A 292 -13.81 34.53 13.58
CA MET A 292 -12.58 34.88 12.87
C MET A 292 -12.49 36.38 12.58
N ASP A 293 -11.39 37.02 13.02
CA ASP A 293 -10.95 38.30 12.48
C ASP A 293 -10.36 38.05 11.08
N LEU A 294 -11.14 38.37 10.04
CA LEU A 294 -10.73 38.30 8.64
C LEU A 294 -10.98 39.68 8.01
N GLU A 295 -9.92 40.48 7.85
CA GLU A 295 -10.01 41.83 7.26
C GLU A 295 -10.21 41.84 5.74
N SER A 296 -10.14 40.71 5.04
CA SER A 296 -10.45 40.68 3.61
C SER A 296 -10.93 39.31 3.15
N ALA A 297 -12.22 39.23 2.82
CA ALA A 297 -12.80 38.13 2.06
C ALA A 297 -13.37 38.72 0.76
N THR A 298 -12.80 38.36 -0.38
CA THR A 298 -13.33 38.75 -1.69
C THR A 298 -14.25 37.66 -2.19
N LEU A 299 -15.52 38.03 -2.42
CA LEU A 299 -16.52 37.15 -3.00
C LEU A 299 -16.38 37.20 -4.53
N VAL A 300 -15.99 36.10 -5.17
CA VAL A 300 -15.98 35.97 -6.63
C VAL A 300 -17.13 35.07 -7.05
N LEU A 301 -18.07 35.62 -7.82
CA LEU A 301 -19.19 34.88 -8.41
C LEU A 301 -18.79 34.46 -9.82
N HIS A 302 -18.80 33.16 -10.11
CA HIS A 302 -18.67 32.65 -11.47
C HIS A 302 -20.06 32.31 -12.03
N PRO A 303 -20.52 32.96 -13.10
CA PRO A 303 -21.66 32.47 -13.86
C PRO A 303 -21.25 31.17 -14.58
N ARG A 304 -22.06 30.12 -14.42
CA ARG A 304 -22.01 28.93 -15.27
C ARG A 304 -22.90 29.21 -16.48
N ASP A 305 -22.30 29.43 -17.63
CA ASP A 305 -23.04 29.39 -18.90
C ASP A 305 -23.27 27.93 -19.28
N HIS A 306 -24.54 27.50 -19.22
CA HIS A 306 -25.00 26.26 -19.81
C HIS A 306 -25.77 26.60 -21.08
N ASP A 307 -25.21 26.17 -22.21
CA ASP A 307 -25.87 26.24 -23.51
C ASP A 307 -27.03 25.23 -23.59
N ILE A 308 -28.03 25.59 -24.39
CA ILE A 308 -29.46 25.29 -24.20
C ILE A 308 -29.87 23.87 -24.60
N GLY A 309 -30.68 23.23 -23.74
CA GLY A 309 -31.56 22.11 -24.08
C GLY A 309 -32.70 22.00 -23.08
N HIS A 310 -33.93 22.29 -23.50
CA HIS A 310 -35.14 22.38 -22.69
C HIS A 310 -35.35 21.18 -21.74
N HIS A 311 -35.25 21.41 -20.43
CA HIS A 311 -36.19 20.99 -19.38
C HIS A 311 -35.68 21.47 -18.00
N SER A 312 -36.49 22.29 -17.31
CA SER A 312 -36.45 22.62 -15.86
C SER A 312 -35.08 22.48 -15.16
N SER A 313 -34.23 23.49 -15.28
CA SER A 313 -32.95 23.54 -14.56
C SER A 313 -33.10 24.25 -13.21
N LYS A 314 -32.67 23.56 -12.14
CA LYS A 314 -32.40 24.16 -10.83
C LYS A 314 -31.01 24.81 -10.89
N HIS A 315 -30.90 26.07 -10.50
CA HIS A 315 -29.60 26.73 -10.39
C HIS A 315 -28.87 26.24 -9.13
N GLU A 316 -27.72 25.59 -9.29
CA GLU A 316 -26.76 25.34 -8.21
C GLU A 316 -25.72 26.47 -8.19
N LEU A 317 -25.72 27.23 -7.09
CA LEU A 317 -24.65 28.18 -6.75
C LEU A 317 -23.67 27.48 -5.81
N GLY A 318 -22.48 27.14 -6.33
CA GLY A 318 -21.34 26.72 -5.53
C GLY A 318 -20.55 27.94 -5.05
N PHE A 319 -20.16 27.96 -3.78
CA PHE A 319 -19.28 28.98 -3.22
C PHE A 319 -17.92 28.37 -2.92
N VAL A 320 -16.85 29.08 -3.28
CA VAL A 320 -15.49 28.75 -2.86
C VAL A 320 -14.99 29.92 -2.02
N VAL A 321 -14.67 29.67 -0.75
CA VAL A 321 -14.04 30.65 0.13
C VAL A 321 -12.55 30.37 0.10
N GLN A 322 -11.78 31.28 -0.49
CA GLN A 322 -10.33 31.18 -0.55
C GLN A 322 -9.74 32.14 0.48
N ALA A 323 -9.14 31.60 1.55
CA ALA A 323 -8.42 32.39 2.53
C ALA A 323 -6.97 32.57 2.05
N SER A 324 -6.51 33.81 1.97
CA SER A 324 -5.09 34.13 1.76
C SER A 324 -4.45 34.40 3.13
N PRO A 325 -3.29 33.81 3.47
CA PRO A 325 -2.64 34.09 4.73
C PRO A 325 -2.15 35.55 4.73
N SER A 326 -2.57 36.32 5.74
CA SER A 326 -2.02 37.65 5.98
C SER A 326 -0.53 37.51 6.29
N ARG A 327 0.31 38.25 5.56
CA ARG A 327 1.73 38.40 5.92
C ARG A 327 1.80 39.10 7.28
N GLY A 328 2.05 38.33 8.33
CA GLY A 328 2.42 38.88 9.63
C GLY A 328 3.69 39.71 9.50
N GLN A 329 3.61 40.99 9.84
CA GLN A 329 4.77 41.86 10.04
C GLN A 329 5.61 41.30 11.19
N VAL A 330 6.88 41.02 10.92
CA VAL A 330 7.90 40.81 11.95
C VAL A 330 8.28 42.19 12.50
N PRO A 331 8.27 42.43 13.82
CA PRO A 331 8.74 43.69 14.39
C PRO A 331 10.25 43.84 14.18
N GLY A 332 10.64 45.00 13.62
CA GLY A 332 12.00 45.29 13.19
C GLY A 332 12.99 45.50 14.34
N ILE A 333 14.20 45.00 14.14
CA ILE A 333 15.41 45.34 14.88
C ILE A 333 15.98 46.64 14.26
N PRO A 334 16.30 47.68 15.05
CA PRO A 334 16.88 48.90 14.52
C PRO A 334 18.40 48.77 14.39
N GLY A 335 18.93 49.10 13.21
CA GLY A 335 20.32 49.52 13.02
C GLY A 335 21.09 48.77 11.93
N ALA A 336 21.23 49.41 10.77
CA ALA A 336 22.50 49.62 10.05
C ALA A 336 22.26 49.91 8.56
N GLY A 337 22.81 51.03 8.10
CA GLY A 337 23.44 51.14 6.79
C GLY A 337 22.56 51.49 5.60
N GLU A 338 22.54 52.78 5.27
CA GLU A 338 22.18 53.30 3.96
C GLU A 338 23.10 52.75 2.86
N GLY A 339 22.53 52.33 1.73
CA GLY A 339 23.28 51.92 0.55
C GLY A 339 22.36 51.73 -0.66
N HIS A 340 22.33 52.74 -1.52
CA HIS A 340 21.55 52.80 -2.76
C HIS A 340 21.79 51.61 -3.71
N SER A 341 20.71 51.07 -4.28
CA SER A 341 20.62 50.81 -5.73
C SER A 341 19.17 50.48 -6.13
N ARG A 342 18.61 51.36 -6.97
CA ARG A 342 17.45 51.11 -7.83
C ARG A 342 17.82 50.05 -8.87
N LEU A 343 16.97 49.05 -9.05
CA LEU A 343 16.72 48.42 -10.35
C LEU A 343 15.36 47.72 -10.34
N ASP A 344 14.73 47.79 -11.50
CA ASP A 344 13.29 47.74 -11.74
C ASP A 344 12.59 46.40 -11.44
N ARG A 345 11.35 46.55 -10.96
CA ARG A 345 10.34 45.49 -10.89
C ARG A 345 9.65 45.36 -12.25
N GLN A 346 9.91 44.27 -12.93
CA GLN A 346 8.92 43.63 -13.79
C GLN A 346 8.86 42.15 -13.42
N ARG A 347 7.82 41.78 -12.65
CA ARG A 347 7.41 40.39 -12.50
C ARG A 347 5.97 40.31 -13.00
N GLU A 348 5.84 39.81 -14.22
CA GLU A 348 4.57 39.39 -14.79
C GLU A 348 3.96 38.29 -13.93
N SER A 349 2.78 38.55 -13.38
CA SER A 349 1.93 37.53 -12.78
C SER A 349 1.27 36.74 -13.91
N ARG A 350 1.88 35.64 -14.35
CA ARG A 350 1.18 34.65 -15.19
C ARG A 350 0.29 33.79 -14.29
N ALA A 351 -1.01 34.04 -14.36
CA ALA A 351 -2.02 33.12 -13.87
C ALA A 351 -2.01 31.87 -14.75
N VAL A 352 -1.64 30.72 -14.18
CA VAL A 352 -1.78 29.41 -14.82
C VAL A 352 -3.21 28.94 -14.56
N LEU A 353 -4.05 28.99 -15.59
CA LEU A 353 -5.37 28.36 -15.60
C LEU A 353 -5.17 26.83 -15.71
N ILE A 354 -5.47 26.08 -14.64
CA ILE A 354 -5.57 24.62 -14.71
C ILE A 354 -7.00 24.28 -15.10
N GLY A 355 -7.24 24.13 -16.41
CA GLY A 355 -8.45 23.53 -16.93
C GLY A 355 -8.31 22.01 -16.98
N VAL A 356 -9.00 21.28 -16.10
CA VAL A 356 -9.16 19.83 -16.24
C VAL A 356 -10.21 19.59 -17.33
N GLN A 357 -9.74 19.41 -18.56
CA GLN A 357 -10.59 19.03 -19.69
C GLN A 357 -10.68 17.50 -19.72
N HIS A 358 -11.88 16.94 -19.52
CA HIS A 358 -12.17 15.54 -19.82
C HIS A 358 -12.28 15.37 -21.33
N GLY A 359 -11.13 15.13 -21.98
CA GLY A 359 -11.05 14.71 -23.38
C GLY A 359 -10.92 13.19 -23.46
N ILE A 360 -11.93 12.53 -24.01
CA ILE A 360 -11.82 11.16 -24.52
C ILE A 360 -10.91 11.23 -25.76
N PRO A 361 -9.76 10.55 -25.82
CA PRO A 361 -8.99 10.52 -27.05
C PRO A 361 -9.66 9.58 -28.08
N PRO A 362 -9.67 9.96 -29.38
CA PRO A 362 -10.20 9.11 -30.43
C PRO A 362 -9.32 7.87 -30.64
N PHE A 363 -9.97 6.74 -30.84
CA PHE A 363 -9.37 5.51 -31.36
C PHE A 363 -8.61 5.81 -32.66
N CYS A 364 -7.29 5.66 -32.63
CA CYS A 364 -6.50 5.51 -33.85
C CYS A 364 -6.43 4.04 -34.25
N SER A 365 -6.89 3.83 -35.47
CA SER A 365 -6.99 2.60 -36.24
C SER A 365 -5.62 2.01 -36.61
N THR A 366 -5.51 0.69 -36.42
CA THR A 366 -4.91 -0.31 -37.32
C THR A 366 -3.68 0.10 -38.17
N GLU A 367 -2.51 -0.42 -37.80
CA GLU A 367 -1.51 -0.84 -38.79
C GLU A 367 -1.44 -2.37 -38.88
N PRO A 368 -1.11 -2.93 -40.05
CA PRO A 368 -1.34 -4.33 -40.36
C PRO A 368 -0.19 -5.23 -39.88
N ILE A 369 -0.61 -6.40 -39.42
CA ILE A 369 0.23 -7.57 -39.20
C ILE A 369 0.88 -7.98 -40.54
N ALA A 370 2.20 -7.90 -40.63
CA ALA A 370 2.97 -8.59 -41.66
C ALA A 370 4.03 -9.49 -41.02
N SER A 371 3.86 -10.79 -41.19
CA SER A 371 4.84 -11.85 -41.03
C SER A 371 4.34 -13.07 -41.81
N PRO A 372 5.18 -14.05 -42.17
CA PRO A 372 6.55 -13.96 -42.69
C PRO A 372 6.74 -14.91 -43.91
N VAL A 373 7.98 -15.03 -44.41
CA VAL A 373 8.50 -16.16 -45.22
C VAL A 373 8.03 -16.29 -46.68
N LEU A 374 8.96 -16.06 -47.61
CA LEU A 374 9.25 -16.99 -48.72
C LEU A 374 10.71 -16.78 -49.18
N ARG A 375 11.63 -17.60 -48.67
CA ARG A 375 12.98 -17.76 -49.25
C ARG A 375 12.82 -18.40 -50.62
N ARG A 376 13.15 -17.64 -51.65
CA ARG A 376 13.27 -18.13 -53.02
C ARG A 376 14.59 -18.90 -53.14
N LEU A 377 14.47 -20.21 -53.36
CA LEU A 377 15.57 -21.10 -53.75
C LEU A 377 16.00 -20.73 -55.17
N GLU A 378 17.25 -20.31 -55.33
CA GLU A 378 17.91 -20.21 -56.63
C GLU A 378 18.18 -21.63 -57.15
N ARG A 379 17.66 -21.94 -58.34
CA ARG A 379 17.99 -23.15 -59.10
C ARG A 379 19.23 -22.87 -59.98
N PRO A 380 20.15 -23.83 -60.11
CA PRO A 380 21.31 -23.70 -60.97
C PRO A 380 20.94 -23.92 -62.44
N ASP A 381 21.65 -23.16 -63.28
CA ASP A 381 21.60 -23.15 -64.73
C ASP A 381 21.98 -24.52 -65.31
N ARG A 382 21.06 -25.14 -66.08
CA ARG A 382 21.33 -26.30 -66.94
C ARG A 382 20.79 -26.00 -68.33
N ARG A 383 21.63 -25.39 -69.17
CA ARG A 383 21.48 -25.44 -70.63
C ARG A 383 22.03 -26.77 -71.13
N ALA A 384 21.13 -27.67 -71.53
CA ALA A 384 21.43 -28.74 -72.45
C ALA A 384 21.14 -28.24 -73.87
N GLY A 385 22.15 -28.26 -74.73
CA GLY A 385 22.03 -28.04 -76.18
C GLY A 385 22.90 -29.06 -76.89
N LEU A 386 22.32 -30.22 -77.19
CA LEU A 386 22.93 -31.31 -77.94
C LEU A 386 22.55 -31.16 -79.43
N ARG A 387 23.60 -31.31 -80.26
CA ARG A 387 23.65 -31.98 -81.59
C ARG A 387 23.33 -31.20 -82.88
N ARG A 388 24.37 -31.17 -83.71
CA ARG A 388 24.48 -31.70 -85.09
C ARG A 388 23.46 -31.18 -86.11
N SER A 389 23.93 -30.43 -87.10
CA SER A 389 24.30 -30.92 -88.44
C SER A 389 25.07 -29.83 -89.18
#